data_AF-A0A382RSG1-F1
#
_entry.id   AF-A0A382RSG1-F1
#
_cell.length_a   1.000
_cell.length_b   1.000
_cell.length_c   1.000
_cell.angle_alpha   90.00
_cell.angle_beta   90.00
_cell.angle_gamma   90.00
#
_symmetry.space_group_name_H-M   'P 1'
#
loop_
_entity.id
_entity.type
_entity.pdbx_description
1 polymer ?
#
loop_
_entity_poly.entity_id
_entity_poly.type
_entity_poly.pdbx_seq_one_letter_code
_entity_poly.pdbx_strand_id
1 'polypeptide(L)'
;MSTYYGDDAIVYLAEKSQQIDIKSSSHWNKYHANFSFKNGEFSGIEGFGSNEKKYTGLRKIAHSLLQIPFNNMGKKFSDFNAVDNIAKNVLHKQNKGYSLDVLRQVISLAYLNDKKVVTKGGLSCVIGDGFATMTSLLLKSTRQRVILVNLSKTLLVDLWYLKMTLGDEFATDVALITSKDCLLD
;
A
#
# COMPACT_ATOMS: atom_id res chain seq x y z
N MET A 1 -20.64 -3.02 -16.07
CA MET A 1 -19.23 -2.67 -16.29
C MET A 1 -18.42 -3.56 -15.35
N SER A 2 -17.46 -4.33 -15.87
CA SER A 2 -16.67 -5.29 -15.07
C SER A 2 -15.27 -4.76 -14.71
N THR A 3 -14.86 -3.65 -15.34
CA THR A 3 -13.58 -2.99 -15.14
C THR A 3 -13.83 -1.50 -14.94
N TYR A 4 -13.21 -0.92 -13.92
CA TYR A 4 -13.28 0.51 -13.58
C TYR A 4 -11.85 1.06 -13.53
N TYR A 5 -11.58 2.17 -14.20
CA TYR A 5 -10.23 2.76 -14.27
C TYR A 5 -10.11 3.96 -13.33
N GLY A 6 -8.93 4.15 -12.74
CA GLY A 6 -8.61 5.34 -11.98
C GLY A 6 -9.67 5.74 -10.95
N ASP A 7 -10.20 6.95 -11.07
CA ASP A 7 -11.17 7.51 -10.12
C ASP A 7 -12.51 6.77 -10.13
N ASP A 8 -12.91 6.16 -11.24
CA ASP A 8 -14.13 5.33 -11.30
C ASP A 8 -14.01 4.11 -10.37
N ALA A 9 -12.80 3.56 -10.21
CA ALA A 9 -12.54 2.47 -9.27
C ALA A 9 -12.70 2.92 -7.82
N ILE A 10 -12.27 4.13 -7.49
CA ILE A 10 -12.43 4.72 -6.15
C ILE A 10 -13.92 4.97 -5.87
N VAL A 11 -14.67 5.54 -6.83
CA VAL A 11 -16.11 5.78 -6.69
C VAL A 11 -16.85 4.47 -6.46
N TYR A 12 -16.58 3.46 -7.29
CA TYR A 12 -17.19 2.13 -7.15
C TYR A 12 -16.89 1.49 -5.79
N LEU A 13 -15.63 1.53 -5.33
CA LEU A 13 -15.28 0.97 -4.02
C LEU A 13 -15.84 1.79 -2.86
N ALA A 14 -15.97 3.11 -2.99
CA ALA A 14 -16.61 3.94 -1.97
C ALA A 14 -18.07 3.53 -1.76
N GLU A 15 -18.82 3.29 -2.83
CA GLU A 15 -20.19 2.77 -2.74
C GLU A 15 -20.21 1.35 -2.15
N LYS A 16 -19.32 0.46 -2.59
CA LYS A 16 -19.22 -0.91 -2.07
C LYS A 16 -18.76 -0.99 -0.63
N SER A 17 -17.96 -0.03 -0.15
CA SER A 17 -17.43 -0.01 1.21
C SER A 17 -18.53 0.09 2.27
N GLN A 18 -19.72 0.58 1.90
CA GLN A 18 -20.90 0.62 2.77
C GLN A 18 -21.55 -0.76 2.97
N GLN A 19 -21.22 -1.74 2.13
CA GLN A 19 -21.74 -3.10 2.19
C GLN A 19 -20.85 -3.99 3.07
N ILE A 20 -21.44 -5.07 3.57
CA ILE A 20 -20.70 -6.11 4.30
C ILE A 20 -19.98 -7.00 3.29
N ASP A 21 -18.67 -7.14 3.45
CA ASP A 21 -17.89 -8.11 2.70
C ASP A 21 -18.23 -9.53 3.19
N ILE A 22 -18.95 -10.33 2.40
CA ILE A 22 -19.37 -11.70 2.77
C ILE A 22 -18.20 -12.60 3.16
N LYS A 23 -17.01 -12.35 2.58
CA LYS A 23 -15.77 -13.10 2.84
C LYS A 23 -14.94 -12.55 4.01
N SER A 24 -15.44 -11.54 4.71
CA SER A 24 -14.75 -10.95 5.85
C SER A 24 -14.81 -11.86 7.07
N SER A 25 -13.68 -11.98 7.78
CA SER A 25 -13.63 -12.70 9.05
C SER A 25 -14.27 -11.88 10.18
N SER A 26 -14.58 -12.52 11.31
CA SER A 26 -15.07 -11.81 12.50
C SER A 26 -14.10 -10.72 12.99
N HIS A 27 -12.79 -10.94 12.82
CA HIS A 27 -11.75 -9.95 13.05
C HIS A 27 -11.96 -8.71 12.17
N TRP A 28 -12.03 -8.89 10.85
CA TRP A 28 -12.21 -7.77 9.93
C TRP A 28 -13.58 -7.10 10.08
N ASN A 29 -14.63 -7.85 10.41
CA ASN A 29 -15.94 -7.26 10.73
C ASN A 29 -15.86 -6.30 11.92
N LYS A 30 -15.07 -6.64 12.96
CA LYS A 30 -14.83 -5.76 14.10
C LYS A 30 -14.07 -4.49 13.70
N TYR A 31 -12.96 -4.63 12.99
CA TYR A 31 -12.13 -3.48 12.60
C TYR A 31 -12.77 -2.60 11.52
N HIS A 32 -13.66 -3.16 10.70
CA HIS A 32 -14.40 -2.44 9.67
C HIS A 32 -15.71 -1.80 10.15
N ALA A 33 -16.12 -2.04 11.41
CA ALA A 33 -17.43 -1.62 11.92
C ALA A 33 -17.64 -0.10 11.89
N ASN A 34 -16.57 0.66 12.14
CA ASN A 34 -16.62 2.12 12.20
C ASN A 34 -16.02 2.80 10.95
N PHE A 35 -15.73 2.02 9.90
CA PHE A 35 -15.10 2.55 8.70
C PHE A 35 -15.98 3.59 8.02
N SER A 36 -15.39 4.72 7.65
CA SER A 36 -16.04 5.76 6.88
C SER A 36 -15.06 6.44 5.94
N PHE A 37 -15.55 6.78 4.74
CA PHE A 37 -14.84 7.55 3.74
C PHE A 37 -15.71 8.73 3.31
N LYS A 38 -15.28 9.97 3.60
CA LYS A 38 -16.01 11.20 3.27
C LYS A 38 -15.04 12.28 2.83
N ASN A 39 -15.32 12.95 1.71
CA ASN A 39 -14.52 14.06 1.19
C ASN A 39 -13.01 13.78 1.10
N GLY A 40 -12.63 12.55 0.76
CA GLY A 40 -11.22 12.15 0.66
C GLY A 40 -10.54 11.82 2.00
N GLU A 41 -11.29 11.82 3.11
CA GLU A 41 -10.79 11.48 4.43
C GLU A 41 -11.34 10.13 4.92
N PHE A 42 -10.47 9.37 5.58
CA PHE A 42 -10.81 8.08 6.19
C PHE A 42 -10.90 8.17 7.71
N SER A 43 -11.88 7.49 8.29
CA SER A 43 -11.99 7.21 9.72
C SER A 43 -12.35 5.74 9.95
N GLY A 44 -12.12 5.24 11.18
CA GLY A 44 -12.36 3.83 11.50
C GLY A 44 -11.43 2.87 10.76
N ILE A 45 -10.15 3.23 10.63
CA ILE A 45 -9.11 2.49 9.89
C ILE A 45 -8.15 1.75 10.83
N GLU A 46 -8.58 1.50 12.08
CA GLU A 46 -7.80 0.72 13.02
C GLU A 46 -7.54 -0.68 12.43
N GLY A 47 -6.32 -1.19 12.59
CA GLY A 47 -5.94 -2.52 12.09
C GLY A 47 -5.51 -2.58 10.61
N PHE A 48 -5.59 -1.48 9.85
CA PHE A 48 -5.20 -1.45 8.43
C PHE A 48 -3.68 -1.36 8.24
N GLY A 49 -2.93 -1.15 9.32
CA GLY A 49 -1.48 -0.89 9.30
C GLY A 49 -1.14 0.48 9.89
N SER A 50 0.08 0.96 9.64
CA SER A 50 0.54 2.23 10.20
C SER A 50 0.06 3.42 9.34
N ASN A 51 -0.77 4.29 9.91
CA ASN A 51 -1.20 5.54 9.30
C ASN A 51 -0.69 6.81 10.01
N GLU A 52 0.44 6.69 10.70
CA GLU A 52 0.99 7.82 11.44
C GLU A 52 1.38 8.96 10.48
N LYS A 53 1.03 10.19 10.84
CA LYS A 53 1.53 11.39 10.15
C LYS A 53 3.05 11.51 10.32
N LYS A 54 3.68 12.37 9.52
CA LYS A 54 5.13 12.66 9.59
C LYS A 54 5.55 12.98 11.03
N TYR A 55 6.53 12.24 11.55
CA TYR A 55 7.11 12.49 12.87
C TYR A 55 7.97 13.76 12.85
N THR A 56 7.86 14.58 13.89
CA THR A 56 8.61 15.84 14.05
C THR A 56 9.43 15.84 15.35
N GLY A 57 10.44 16.71 15.41
CA GLY A 57 11.24 16.96 16.61
C GLY A 57 11.85 15.70 17.25
N LEU A 58 11.79 15.64 18.58
CA LEU A 58 12.34 14.54 19.39
C LEU A 58 11.73 13.17 19.05
N ARG A 59 10.44 13.13 18.66
CA ARG A 59 9.78 11.88 18.27
C ARG A 59 10.44 11.29 17.02
N LYS A 60 10.80 12.12 16.04
CA LYS A 60 11.55 11.67 14.85
C LYS A 60 12.91 11.09 15.23
N ILE A 61 13.63 11.72 16.16
CA ILE A 61 14.94 11.26 16.63
C ILE A 61 14.79 9.90 17.33
N ALA A 62 13.88 9.78 18.29
CA ALA A 62 13.61 8.52 18.99
C ALA A 62 13.23 7.40 18.02
N HIS A 63 12.32 7.67 17.07
CA HIS A 63 11.94 6.71 16.03
C HIS A 63 13.15 6.29 15.17
N SER A 64 14.04 7.22 14.82
CA SER A 64 15.24 6.91 14.04
C SER A 64 16.21 6.03 14.83
N LEU A 65 16.43 6.33 16.11
CA LEU A 65 17.33 5.57 16.98
C LEU A 65 16.84 4.14 17.20
N LEU A 66 15.55 3.97 17.50
CA LEU A 66 14.94 2.66 17.72
C LEU A 66 14.90 1.79 16.46
N GLN A 67 14.97 2.42 15.27
CA GLN A 67 15.02 1.70 13.99
C GLN A 67 16.44 1.31 13.56
N ILE A 68 17.50 1.75 14.26
CA ILE A 68 18.90 1.44 13.89
C ILE A 68 19.16 -0.06 13.72
N PRO A 69 18.70 -0.96 14.63
CA PRO A 69 18.96 -2.39 14.48
C PRO A 69 18.41 -2.96 13.16
N PHE A 70 17.18 -2.56 12.79
CA PHE A 70 16.53 -2.99 11.56
C PHE A 70 17.20 -2.40 10.32
N ASN A 71 17.61 -1.13 10.36
CA ASN A 71 18.38 -0.52 9.29
C ASN A 71 19.70 -1.28 9.05
N ASN A 72 20.38 -1.70 10.12
CA ASN A 72 21.61 -2.48 10.01
C ASN A 72 21.36 -3.89 9.44
N MET A 73 20.20 -4.49 9.69
CA MET A 73 19.79 -5.73 9.02
C MET A 73 19.59 -5.51 7.51
N GLY A 74 18.90 -4.42 7.12
CA GLY A 74 18.62 -4.09 5.73
C GLY A 74 19.86 -3.80 4.90
N LYS A 75 20.86 -3.10 5.47
CA LYS A 75 22.13 -2.75 4.80
C LYS A 75 22.94 -3.95 4.28
N LYS A 76 22.58 -5.18 4.65
CA LYS A 76 23.18 -6.41 4.09
C LYS A 76 22.76 -6.67 2.64
N PHE A 77 21.67 -6.07 2.17
CA PHE A 77 21.13 -6.26 0.83
C PHE A 77 21.53 -5.08 -0.07
N SER A 78 22.00 -5.37 -1.29
CA SER A 78 22.53 -4.35 -2.22
C SER A 78 21.53 -3.23 -2.51
N ASP A 79 20.25 -3.59 -2.64
CA ASP A 79 19.20 -2.68 -3.07
C ASP A 79 18.55 -1.89 -1.93
N PHE A 80 18.94 -2.15 -0.67
CA PHE A 80 18.27 -1.58 0.50
C PHE A 80 18.16 -0.07 0.45
N ASN A 81 19.27 0.65 0.19
CA ASN A 81 19.27 2.10 0.15
C ASN A 81 18.40 2.66 -0.99
N ALA A 82 18.36 1.97 -2.14
CA ALA A 82 17.54 2.39 -3.28
C ALA A 82 16.04 2.24 -2.96
N VAL A 83 15.64 1.09 -2.41
CA VAL A 83 14.26 0.83 -1.99
C VAL A 83 13.84 1.78 -0.86
N ASP A 84 14.73 2.03 0.11
CA ASP A 84 14.48 2.94 1.24
C ASP A 84 14.23 4.38 0.78
N ASN A 85 15.03 4.87 -0.18
CA ASN A 85 14.83 6.20 -0.76
C ASN A 85 13.49 6.30 -1.51
N ILE A 86 13.09 5.25 -2.22
CA ILE A 86 11.78 5.18 -2.87
C ILE A 86 10.66 5.21 -1.83
N ALA A 87 10.79 4.45 -0.74
CA ALA A 87 9.81 4.44 0.34
C ALA A 87 9.61 5.84 0.95
N LYS A 88 10.71 6.57 1.22
CA LYS A 88 10.65 7.95 1.71
C LYS A 88 9.91 8.87 0.75
N ASN A 89 10.12 8.72 -0.56
CA ASN A 89 9.43 9.50 -1.58
C ASN A 89 7.93 9.16 -1.65
N VAL A 90 7.57 7.87 -1.59
CA VAL A 90 6.17 7.40 -1.54
C VAL A 90 5.46 7.99 -0.32
N LEU A 91 6.03 7.82 0.87
CA LEU A 91 5.46 8.35 2.11
C LEU A 91 5.37 9.88 2.11
N HIS A 92 6.32 10.57 1.47
CA HIS A 92 6.26 12.01 1.33
C HIS A 92 5.00 12.44 0.56
N LYS A 93 4.72 11.80 -0.58
CA LYS A 93 3.51 12.05 -1.40
C LYS A 93 2.23 11.70 -0.66
N GLN A 94 2.25 10.61 0.10
CA GLN A 94 1.12 10.15 0.92
C GLN A 94 0.94 10.95 2.22
N ASN A 95 1.82 11.91 2.51
CA ASN A 95 1.88 12.65 3.78
C ASN A 95 1.99 11.77 5.05
N LYS A 96 2.69 10.63 4.95
CA LYS A 96 2.85 9.64 6.02
C LYS A 96 4.23 9.69 6.67
N GLY A 97 4.30 9.25 7.92
CA GLY A 97 5.53 9.03 8.66
C GLY A 97 6.21 7.71 8.29
N TYR A 98 7.54 7.68 8.38
CA TYR A 98 8.33 6.48 8.16
C TYR A 98 8.32 5.60 9.42
N SER A 99 7.41 4.63 9.45
CA SER A 99 7.22 3.71 10.56
C SER A 99 8.08 2.44 10.42
N LEU A 100 8.18 1.67 11.51
CA LEU A 100 8.84 0.37 11.48
C LEU A 100 8.15 -0.61 10.52
N ASP A 101 6.84 -0.46 10.31
CA ASP A 101 6.11 -1.27 9.33
C ASP A 101 6.64 -1.05 7.91
N VAL A 102 6.82 0.22 7.51
CA VAL A 102 7.43 0.57 6.23
C VAL A 102 8.85 0.03 6.13
N LEU A 103 9.66 0.18 7.20
CA LEU A 103 11.03 -0.34 7.21
C LEU A 103 11.07 -1.86 6.96
N ARG A 104 10.15 -2.62 7.58
CA ARG A 104 10.06 -4.07 7.35
C ARG A 104 9.74 -4.40 5.90
N GLN A 105 8.84 -3.64 5.26
CA GLN A 105 8.53 -3.81 3.85
C GLN A 105 9.72 -3.47 2.94
N VAL A 106 10.46 -2.39 3.25
CA VAL A 106 11.70 -2.02 2.55
C VAL A 106 12.75 -3.12 2.64
N ILE A 107 13.00 -3.65 3.84
CA ILE A 107 13.94 -4.75 4.05
C ILE A 107 13.48 -6.00 3.30
N SER A 108 12.19 -6.30 3.32
CA SER A 108 11.62 -7.47 2.63
C SER A 108 11.83 -7.37 1.12
N LEU A 109 11.51 -6.23 0.50
CA LEU A 109 11.73 -6.06 -0.93
C LEU A 109 13.21 -6.08 -1.30
N ALA A 110 14.08 -5.45 -0.50
CA ALA A 110 15.52 -5.49 -0.73
C ALA A 110 16.06 -6.93 -0.68
N TYR A 111 15.59 -7.75 0.26
CA TYR A 111 15.91 -9.18 0.33
C TYR A 111 15.40 -9.95 -0.90
N LEU A 112 14.16 -9.71 -1.33
CA LEU A 112 13.58 -10.40 -2.49
C LEU A 112 14.28 -10.02 -3.81
N ASN A 113 14.73 -8.78 -3.95
CA ASN A 113 15.56 -8.34 -5.07
C ASN A 113 16.92 -9.04 -5.05
N ASP A 114 17.59 -9.12 -3.88
CA ASP A 114 18.86 -9.85 -3.71
C ASP A 114 18.74 -11.33 -4.12
N LYS A 115 17.61 -11.96 -3.77
CA LYS A 115 17.29 -13.34 -4.17
C LYS A 115 16.78 -13.48 -5.60
N LYS A 116 16.69 -12.38 -6.36
CA LYS A 116 16.18 -12.35 -7.74
C LYS A 116 14.77 -12.95 -7.87
N VAL A 117 13.98 -12.89 -6.80
CA VAL A 117 12.57 -13.33 -6.79
C VAL A 117 11.70 -12.26 -7.44
N VAL A 118 11.95 -11.00 -7.11
CA VAL A 118 11.29 -9.85 -7.74
C VAL A 118 12.19 -9.33 -8.85
N THR A 119 11.85 -9.66 -10.10
CA THR A 119 12.62 -9.26 -11.29
C THR A 119 11.98 -8.07 -11.99
N LYS A 120 12.78 -7.15 -12.52
CA LYS A 120 12.27 -5.96 -13.23
C LYS A 120 11.22 -6.33 -14.29
N GLY A 121 10.06 -5.65 -14.27
CA GLY A 121 8.96 -5.91 -15.22
C GLY A 121 8.15 -7.19 -14.95
N GLY A 122 8.41 -7.86 -13.82
CA GLY A 122 7.69 -9.06 -13.39
C GLY A 122 6.24 -8.80 -12.97
N LEU A 123 5.57 -9.87 -12.51
CA LEU A 123 4.22 -9.83 -11.97
C LEU A 123 4.27 -10.19 -10.48
N SER A 124 3.67 -9.34 -9.65
CA SER A 124 3.54 -9.58 -8.21
C SER A 124 2.08 -9.56 -7.80
N CYS A 125 1.68 -10.44 -6.89
CA CYS A 125 0.38 -10.40 -6.23
C CYS A 125 0.58 -9.92 -4.79
N VAL A 126 -0.10 -8.83 -4.42
CA VAL A 126 -0.07 -8.27 -3.07
C VAL A 126 -1.43 -8.47 -2.45
N ILE A 127 -1.48 -9.15 -1.30
CA ILE A 127 -2.71 -9.42 -0.56
C ILE A 127 -2.65 -8.69 0.77
N GLY A 128 -3.61 -7.78 1.01
CA GLY A 128 -3.71 -7.10 2.31
C GLY A 128 -2.60 -6.07 2.58
N ASP A 129 -2.37 -5.13 1.66
CA ASP A 129 -1.34 -4.07 1.83
C ASP A 129 -1.79 -3.00 2.84
N GLY A 130 -3.07 -2.62 2.80
CA GLY A 130 -3.73 -1.69 3.72
C GLY A 130 -3.52 -0.21 3.40
N PHE A 131 -2.31 0.19 2.97
CA PHE A 131 -1.99 1.56 2.54
C PHE A 131 -1.16 1.62 1.25
N ALA A 132 -1.26 0.59 0.41
CA ALA A 132 -0.52 0.45 -0.85
C ALA A 132 0.99 0.68 -0.73
N THR A 133 1.62 0.39 0.41
CA THR A 133 3.05 0.67 0.62
C THR A 133 3.89 -0.31 -0.18
N MET A 134 3.64 -1.62 -0.05
CA MET A 134 4.39 -2.64 -0.79
C MET A 134 4.11 -2.52 -2.29
N THR A 135 2.85 -2.30 -2.66
CA THR A 135 2.41 -2.06 -4.04
C THR A 135 3.16 -0.88 -4.64
N SER A 136 3.22 0.26 -3.94
CA SER A 136 3.97 1.43 -4.40
C SER A 136 5.47 1.17 -4.56
N LEU A 137 6.07 0.41 -3.64
CA LEU A 137 7.47 0.01 -3.72
C LEU A 137 7.75 -0.87 -4.93
N LEU A 138 6.92 -1.89 -5.19
CA LEU A 138 7.06 -2.79 -6.34
C LEU A 138 6.92 -2.04 -7.68
N LEU A 139 5.96 -1.12 -7.77
CA LEU A 139 5.76 -0.28 -8.96
C LEU A 139 6.95 0.66 -9.19
N LYS A 140 7.41 1.37 -8.16
CA LYS A 140 8.45 2.41 -8.32
C LYS A 140 9.89 1.88 -8.29
N SER A 141 10.15 0.74 -7.62
CA SER A 141 11.50 0.15 -7.53
C SER A 141 11.81 -0.78 -8.70
N THR A 142 10.94 -1.74 -9.00
CA THR A 142 11.22 -2.79 -9.98
C THR A 142 10.29 -2.76 -11.19
N ARG A 143 9.39 -1.75 -11.27
CA ARG A 143 8.42 -1.61 -12.38
C ARG A 143 7.62 -2.90 -12.57
N GLN A 144 7.19 -3.54 -11.48
CA GLN A 144 6.30 -4.69 -11.56
C GLN A 144 4.97 -4.30 -12.20
N ARG A 145 4.28 -5.29 -12.76
CA ARG A 145 2.81 -5.31 -12.78
C ARG A 145 2.34 -5.87 -11.44
N VAL A 146 1.36 -5.23 -10.80
CA VAL A 146 0.89 -5.65 -9.47
C VAL A 146 -0.60 -5.98 -9.53
N ILE A 147 -0.95 -7.20 -9.11
CA ILE A 147 -2.32 -7.59 -8.80
C ILE A 147 -2.50 -7.34 -7.31
N LEU A 148 -3.32 -6.34 -6.96
CA LEU A 148 -3.61 -5.98 -5.59
C LEU A 148 -4.98 -6.55 -5.19
N VAL A 149 -4.99 -7.38 -4.14
CA VAL A 149 -6.20 -8.05 -3.64
C VAL A 149 -6.42 -7.67 -2.18
N ASN A 150 -7.60 -7.17 -1.87
CA ASN A 150 -7.98 -6.84 -0.50
C ASN A 150 -9.51 -6.86 -0.32
N LEU A 151 -9.99 -6.75 0.92
CA LEU A 151 -11.41 -6.52 1.22
C LEU A 151 -11.83 -5.13 0.72
N SER A 152 -13.12 -4.90 0.45
CA SER A 152 -13.56 -3.68 -0.26
C SER A 152 -13.12 -2.39 0.43
N LYS A 153 -13.20 -2.33 1.77
CA LYS A 153 -12.81 -1.15 2.57
C LYS A 153 -11.30 -0.92 2.57
N THR A 154 -10.51 -1.96 2.80
CA THR A 154 -9.04 -1.87 2.81
C THR A 154 -8.50 -1.63 1.40
N LEU A 155 -9.12 -2.21 0.37
CA LEU A 155 -8.79 -1.97 -1.04
C LEU A 155 -9.06 -0.51 -1.44
N LEU A 156 -10.13 0.10 -0.94
CA LEU A 156 -10.41 1.52 -1.14
C LEU A 156 -9.29 2.39 -0.56
N VAL A 157 -8.82 2.07 0.65
CA VAL A 157 -7.66 2.76 1.26
C VAL A 157 -6.43 2.56 0.39
N ASP A 158 -6.14 1.33 -0.03
CA ASP A 158 -5.01 1.06 -0.91
C ASP A 158 -5.06 1.90 -2.19
N LEU A 159 -6.19 1.92 -2.91
CA LEU A 159 -6.34 2.70 -4.14
C LEU A 159 -6.17 4.21 -3.91
N TRP A 160 -6.70 4.74 -2.80
CA TRP A 160 -6.54 6.16 -2.48
C TRP A 160 -5.07 6.54 -2.26
N TYR A 161 -4.34 5.74 -1.47
CA TYR A 161 -2.92 5.99 -1.23
C TYR A 161 -2.05 5.73 -2.47
N LEU A 162 -2.47 4.80 -3.33
CA LEU A 162 -1.86 4.58 -4.63
C LEU A 162 -2.07 5.78 -5.56
N LYS A 163 -3.27 6.37 -5.60
CA LYS A 163 -3.57 7.61 -6.33
C LYS A 163 -2.64 8.75 -5.92
N MET A 164 -2.45 8.97 -4.62
CA MET A 164 -1.52 9.98 -4.11
C MET A 164 -0.07 9.73 -4.58
N THR A 165 0.30 8.46 -4.78
CA THR A 165 1.66 8.08 -5.16
C THR A 165 1.93 8.22 -6.66
N LEU A 166 0.97 7.78 -7.47
CA LEU A 166 1.05 7.75 -8.93
C LEU A 166 0.69 9.11 -9.55
N GLY A 167 -0.20 9.90 -8.94
CA GLY A 167 -0.70 11.13 -9.54
C GLY A 167 -1.48 10.83 -10.81
N ASP A 168 -1.16 11.51 -11.91
CA ASP A 168 -1.87 11.39 -13.18
C ASP A 168 -1.81 9.97 -13.77
N GLU A 169 -0.73 9.23 -13.53
CA GLU A 169 -0.56 7.81 -13.93
C GLU A 169 -1.67 6.92 -13.35
N PHE A 170 -2.29 7.30 -12.23
CA PHE A 170 -3.36 6.51 -11.60
C PHE A 170 -4.58 6.33 -12.53
N ALA A 171 -4.89 7.35 -13.34
CA ALA A 171 -6.06 7.33 -14.20
C ALA A 171 -5.94 6.30 -15.34
N THR A 172 -4.72 6.06 -15.82
CA THR A 172 -4.45 5.19 -16.97
C THR A 172 -3.92 3.81 -16.59
N ASP A 173 -3.19 3.73 -15.47
CA ASP A 173 -2.39 2.54 -15.15
C ASP A 173 -3.03 1.66 -14.06
N VAL A 174 -4.14 2.11 -13.46
CA VAL A 174 -4.84 1.38 -12.41
C VAL A 174 -6.26 1.04 -12.84
N ALA A 175 -6.61 -0.24 -12.75
CA ALA A 175 -7.93 -0.76 -13.00
C ALA A 175 -8.40 -1.66 -11.85
N LEU A 176 -9.67 -1.52 -11.47
CA LEU A 176 -10.37 -2.42 -10.58
C LEU A 176 -11.20 -3.40 -11.41
N ILE A 177 -10.97 -4.69 -11.16
CA ILE A 177 -11.65 -5.79 -11.84
C ILE A 177 -12.65 -6.41 -10.87
N THR A 178 -13.92 -6.45 -11.25
CA THR A 178 -15.02 -6.95 -10.38
C THR A 178 -15.57 -8.30 -10.82
N SER A 179 -15.20 -8.77 -12.02
CA SER A 179 -15.54 -10.10 -12.54
C SER A 179 -14.29 -10.96 -12.73
N LYS A 180 -14.43 -12.27 -12.47
CA LYS A 180 -13.37 -13.24 -12.74
C LYS A 180 -12.98 -13.30 -14.23
N ASP A 181 -13.94 -13.02 -15.11
CA ASP A 181 -13.75 -13.18 -16.56
C ASP A 181 -12.79 -12.14 -17.14
N CYS A 182 -12.52 -11.04 -16.41
CA CYS A 182 -11.70 -9.92 -16.90
C CYS A 182 -10.29 -9.87 -16.29
N LEU A 183 -9.90 -10.87 -15.48
CA LEU A 183 -8.63 -10.87 -14.72
C LEU A 183 -7.39 -11.21 -15.57
N LEU A 184 -7.59 -11.70 -16.80
CA LEU A 184 -6.53 -12.19 -17.69
C LEU A 184 -6.52 -11.56 -19.08
N ASP A 185 -7.43 -10.61 -19.32
CA ASP A 185 -7.49 -9.79 -20.54
C ASP A 185 -6.58 -8.55 -20.38
#